data_AF-A0A7C7KMT9-F1
#
_entry.id   AF-A0A7C7KMT9-F1
#
_cell.length_a   1.000
_cell.length_b   1.000
_cell.length_c   1.000
_cell.angle_alpha   90.00
_cell.angle_beta   90.00
_cell.angle_gamma   90.00
#
_symmetry.space_group_name_H-M   'P 1'
#
loop_
_entity.id
_entity.type
_entity.pdbx_description
1 polymer ?
#
loop_
_entity_poly.entity_id
_entity_poly.type
_entity_poly.pdbx_seq_one_letter_code
_entity_poly.pdbx_strand_id
1 'polypeptide(L)'
;MDSCKHLHAGFGEQLLALVLVDVHDDGPTTRLPSFNDAPACCGRLGHEVLKDRPSPRPAMDVIVLAGGFGTRLRPLTEGRAKPLLPVLDRTLLERVVEVVPSEMVSRVIVAAGYGTDEMRAWAASTMLPYEVVLSVEEDALGTGGAIALAREHMTGSGPVLVLNGDLVSSVDVAALAAHHSATGALATLSLWEVEDPSRFGVCELDGKGMIRRFQEKP
;
A
#
# COMPACT_ATOMS: atom_id res chain seq x y z
N MET A 1 -37.17 35.73 -2.18
CA MET A 1 -36.81 35.02 -3.44
C MET A 1 -35.30 34.78 -3.43
N ASP A 2 -34.71 34.26 -2.37
CA ASP A 2 -34.77 32.90 -1.80
C ASP A 2 -34.12 31.80 -2.63
N SER A 3 -32.97 31.37 -2.09
CA SER A 3 -32.45 30.01 -2.01
C SER A 3 -31.82 29.39 -3.26
N CYS A 4 -30.56 29.76 -3.48
CA CYS A 4 -29.56 28.85 -4.00
C CYS A 4 -29.28 27.76 -2.94
N LYS A 5 -29.93 26.61 -3.09
CA LYS A 5 -29.75 25.45 -2.21
C LYS A 5 -28.29 25.00 -2.31
N HIS A 6 -27.62 25.08 -1.16
CA HIS A 6 -26.28 24.56 -0.95
C HIS A 6 -26.30 23.06 -1.24
N LEU A 7 -25.49 22.63 -2.22
CA LEU A 7 -25.04 21.25 -2.26
C LEU A 7 -24.13 21.04 -1.04
N HIS A 8 -24.67 20.37 -0.02
CA HIS A 8 -23.86 19.73 1.00
C HIS A 8 -23.02 18.65 0.32
N ALA A 9 -21.76 18.97 -0.01
CA ALA A 9 -20.72 17.95 -0.10
C ALA A 9 -20.50 17.47 1.34
N GLY A 10 -21.14 16.36 1.69
CA GLY A 10 -20.96 15.72 2.99
C GLY A 10 -19.51 15.25 3.10
N PHE A 11 -18.82 15.66 4.16
CA PHE A 11 -17.57 15.03 4.56
C PHE A 11 -17.91 13.57 4.92
N GLY A 12 -17.61 12.63 4.03
CA GLY A 12 -17.74 11.21 4.30
C GLY A 12 -16.71 10.81 5.35
N GLU A 13 -17.18 10.14 6.40
CA GLU A 13 -16.40 9.76 7.57
C GLU A 13 -15.49 8.58 7.20
N GLN A 14 -14.25 8.83 6.79
CA GLN A 14 -13.39 7.80 6.23
C GLN A 14 -12.02 7.77 6.92
N LEU A 15 -11.55 6.55 7.21
CA LEU A 15 -10.27 6.22 7.82
C LEU A 15 -9.28 5.76 6.75
N LEU A 16 -8.04 6.21 6.83
CA LEU A 16 -6.96 5.82 5.93
C LEU A 16 -6.43 4.42 6.27
N ALA A 17 -6.55 3.49 5.34
CA ALA A 17 -5.97 2.17 5.51
C ALA A 17 -5.36 1.71 4.17
N LEU A 18 -4.03 1.78 4.09
CA LEU A 18 -3.23 1.34 2.95
C LEU A 18 -3.34 2.23 1.69
N VAL A 19 -2.17 2.52 1.12
CA VAL A 19 -2.00 3.40 -0.04
C VAL A 19 -1.25 2.63 -1.10
N LEU A 20 -1.82 2.53 -2.30
CA LEU A 20 -1.11 2.04 -3.47
C LEU A 20 -0.68 3.25 -4.30
N VAL A 21 0.62 3.35 -4.60
CA VAL A 21 1.24 4.48 -5.31
C VAL A 21 1.88 3.95 -6.58
N ASP A 22 1.70 4.66 -7.70
CA ASP A 22 2.45 4.34 -8.92
C ASP A 22 3.85 4.96 -8.83
N VAL A 23 4.88 4.19 -9.16
CA VAL A 23 6.29 4.63 -9.11
C VAL A 23 6.90 4.73 -10.51
N HIS A 24 6.08 4.73 -11.57
CA HIS A 24 6.56 5.10 -12.90
C HIS A 24 7.25 6.47 -12.86
N ASP A 25 8.56 6.45 -13.09
CA ASP A 25 9.39 7.64 -13.32
C ASP A 25 9.03 8.19 -14.70
N ASP A 26 7.95 8.95 -14.77
CA ASP A 26 7.65 9.78 -15.94
C ASP A 26 8.67 10.93 -16.00
N GLY A 27 9.87 10.62 -16.52
CA GLY A 27 10.67 11.62 -17.22
C GLY A 27 9.80 12.33 -18.27
N PRO A 28 10.10 13.59 -18.66
CA PRO A 28 9.14 14.45 -19.32
C PRO A 28 8.88 13.99 -20.76
N THR A 29 7.93 13.10 -20.96
CA THR A 29 7.36 12.82 -22.28
C THR A 29 5.88 12.49 -22.17
N THR A 30 5.08 13.54 -22.10
CA THR A 30 3.73 13.51 -22.65
C THR A 30 3.85 13.29 -24.16
N ARG A 31 3.70 12.05 -24.62
CA ARG A 31 3.26 11.77 -26.00
C ARG A 31 2.23 10.65 -25.98
N LEU A 32 0.97 11.09 -26.07
CA LEU A 32 -0.18 10.26 -26.42
C LEU A 32 0.14 9.44 -27.69
N PRO A 33 -0.04 8.11 -27.71
CA PRO A 33 0.02 7.37 -28.96
C PRO A 33 -1.25 7.61 -29.77
N SER A 34 -1.05 7.97 -31.04
CA SER A 34 -2.08 8.11 -32.05
C SER A 34 -2.76 6.78 -32.35
N PHE A 35 -4.09 6.79 -32.37
CA PHE A 35 -4.93 5.80 -33.04
C PHE A 35 -4.50 5.65 -34.50
N ASN A 36 -3.95 4.50 -34.90
CA ASN A 36 -4.37 3.82 -36.12
C ASN A 36 -3.78 2.40 -36.26
N ASP A 37 -4.61 1.54 -36.85
CA ASP A 37 -4.29 0.33 -37.60
C ASP A 37 -4.21 -1.03 -36.87
N ALA A 38 -5.32 -1.77 -37.00
CA ALA A 38 -5.35 -3.22 -37.21
C ALA A 38 -5.98 -3.47 -38.61
N PRO A 39 -6.01 -4.69 -39.21
CA PRO A 39 -5.46 -5.99 -38.78
C PRO A 39 -4.73 -6.80 -39.90
N ALA A 40 -4.10 -7.93 -39.57
CA ALA A 40 -3.92 -9.04 -40.53
C ALA A 40 -3.70 -10.42 -39.87
N CYS A 41 -4.77 -11.21 -39.88
CA CYS A 41 -4.95 -12.65 -40.13
C CYS A 41 -3.80 -13.68 -40.06
N CYS A 42 -4.14 -14.79 -39.39
CA CYS A 42 -4.00 -16.22 -39.78
C CYS A 42 -2.74 -17.02 -39.39
N GLY A 43 -2.96 -18.06 -38.57
CA GLY A 43 -2.01 -19.17 -38.37
C GLY A 43 -2.49 -20.16 -37.31
N ARG A 44 -3.31 -21.12 -37.72
CA ARG A 44 -3.93 -22.18 -36.89
C ARG A 44 -2.90 -23.27 -36.58
N LEU A 45 -2.79 -23.73 -35.32
CA LEU A 45 -2.51 -25.12 -34.93
C LEU A 45 -2.91 -25.30 -33.45
N GLY A 46 -3.78 -26.26 -33.18
CA GLY A 46 -4.28 -26.54 -31.84
C GLY A 46 -3.32 -27.38 -31.00
N HIS A 47 -3.39 -27.19 -29.69
CA HIS A 47 -3.31 -28.26 -28.72
C HIS A 47 -4.01 -27.83 -27.42
N GLU A 48 -4.92 -28.71 -27.01
CA GLU A 48 -5.57 -28.92 -25.71
C GLU A 48 -5.51 -27.85 -24.61
N VAL A 49 -6.72 -27.58 -24.09
CA VAL A 49 -7.06 -26.77 -22.93
C VAL A 49 -6.21 -27.14 -21.72
N LEU A 50 -5.21 -26.32 -21.41
CA LEU A 50 -4.68 -26.18 -20.06
C LEU A 50 -5.34 -24.96 -19.43
N LYS A 51 -6.00 -25.21 -18.30
CA LYS A 51 -6.73 -24.26 -17.45
C LYS A 51 -6.07 -22.88 -17.45
N ASP A 52 -6.90 -21.88 -17.72
CA ASP A 52 -6.67 -20.46 -17.57
C ASP A 52 -5.73 -20.19 -16.38
N ARG A 53 -4.44 -19.98 -16.65
CA ARG A 53 -3.57 -19.35 -15.66
C ARG A 53 -4.01 -17.89 -15.66
N PRO A 54 -4.40 -17.31 -14.52
CA PRO A 54 -4.53 -15.86 -14.47
C PRO A 54 -3.20 -15.28 -14.98
N SER A 55 -3.31 -14.31 -15.90
CA SER A 55 -2.18 -13.52 -16.38
C SER A 55 -1.26 -13.15 -15.20
N PRO A 56 0.07 -13.08 -15.38
CA PRO A 56 0.97 -12.72 -14.30
C PRO A 56 0.48 -11.41 -13.68
N ARG A 57 -0.02 -11.50 -12.44
CA ARG A 57 -0.42 -10.32 -11.68
C ARG A 57 0.84 -9.48 -11.48
N PRO A 58 0.80 -8.16 -11.72
CA PRO A 58 1.99 -7.34 -11.58
C PRO A 58 2.49 -7.46 -10.14
N ALA A 59 3.73 -7.91 -9.98
CA ALA A 59 4.39 -7.94 -8.70
C ALA A 59 4.67 -6.51 -8.23
N MET A 60 4.59 -6.26 -6.92
CA MET A 60 4.71 -4.94 -6.31
C MET A 60 5.66 -4.97 -5.12
N ASP A 61 6.31 -3.85 -4.87
CA ASP A 61 7.04 -3.63 -3.62
C ASP A 61 6.06 -3.21 -2.52
N VAL A 62 6.27 -3.72 -1.31
CA VAL A 62 5.43 -3.45 -0.15
C VAL A 62 6.24 -2.71 0.91
N ILE A 63 5.91 -1.47 1.21
CA ILE A 63 6.51 -0.69 2.29
C ILE A 63 5.66 -0.86 3.54
N VAL A 64 6.25 -1.32 4.64
CA VAL A 64 5.60 -1.38 5.95
C VAL A 64 6.18 -0.31 6.87
N LEU A 65 5.33 0.62 7.30
CA LEU A 65 5.69 1.72 8.20
C LEU A 65 5.81 1.22 9.65
N ALA A 66 7.04 1.11 10.15
CA ALA A 66 7.39 0.50 11.41
C ALA A 66 8.21 1.42 12.35
N GLY A 67 8.24 2.74 12.08
CA GLY A 67 9.03 3.72 12.84
C GLY A 67 8.54 4.05 14.27
N GLY A 68 7.35 3.60 14.66
CA GLY A 68 6.75 4.00 15.94
C GLY A 68 7.35 3.29 17.18
N PHE A 69 7.67 4.06 18.22
CA PHE A 69 8.16 3.55 19.52
C PHE A 69 7.19 2.64 20.30
N GLY A 70 5.95 2.46 19.83
CA GLY A 70 4.97 1.56 20.46
C GLY A 70 4.56 1.92 21.89
N THR A 71 4.80 3.15 22.36
CA THR A 71 4.66 3.55 23.77
C THR A 71 3.31 3.27 24.41
N ARG A 72 2.23 3.27 23.63
CA ARG A 72 0.86 2.96 24.10
C ARG A 72 0.66 1.49 24.47
N LEU A 73 1.51 0.60 23.97
CA LEU A 73 1.45 -0.84 24.21
C LEU A 73 2.39 -1.30 25.32
N ARG A 74 3.02 -0.38 26.06
CA ARG A 74 3.81 -0.76 27.23
C ARG A 74 2.94 -1.50 28.26
N PRO A 75 3.45 -2.56 28.91
CA PRO A 75 4.85 -3.01 28.91
C PRO A 75 5.23 -3.96 27.76
N LEU A 76 4.33 -4.31 26.84
CA LEU A 76 4.59 -5.31 25.79
C LEU A 76 5.75 -4.92 24.87
N THR A 77 5.94 -3.62 24.65
CA THR A 77 7.03 -3.07 23.82
C THR A 77 8.27 -2.69 24.63
N GLU A 78 8.38 -3.10 25.90
CA GLU A 78 9.60 -2.94 26.68
C GLU A 78 10.60 -4.02 26.27
N GLY A 79 11.63 -3.62 25.52
CA GLY A 79 12.67 -4.53 25.02
C GLY A 79 12.30 -5.31 23.76
N ARG A 80 11.22 -4.94 23.07
CA ARG A 80 10.79 -5.55 21.80
C ARG A 80 10.23 -4.52 20.83
N ALA A 81 10.62 -4.60 19.56
CA ALA A 81 10.08 -3.80 18.48
C ALA A 81 8.59 -4.16 18.28
N LYS A 82 7.71 -3.15 18.22
CA LYS A 82 6.27 -3.33 18.04
C LYS A 82 5.91 -4.25 16.84
N PRO A 83 6.54 -4.14 15.65
CA PRO A 83 6.25 -5.03 14.52
C PRO A 83 6.53 -6.52 14.82
N LEU A 84 7.41 -6.81 15.77
CA LEU A 84 7.81 -8.17 16.16
C LEU A 84 7.03 -8.71 17.36
N LEU A 85 6.00 -7.99 17.81
CA LEU A 85 5.08 -8.52 18.82
C LEU A 85 4.34 -9.74 18.27
N PRO A 86 4.19 -10.81 19.07
CA PRO A 86 3.47 -12.00 18.64
C PRO A 86 1.96 -11.73 18.55
N VAL A 87 1.38 -12.09 17.42
CA VAL A 87 -0.07 -12.11 17.14
C VAL A 87 -0.43 -13.52 16.69
N LEU A 88 -0.87 -14.32 17.67
CA LEU A 88 -1.05 -15.77 17.55
C LEU A 88 0.29 -16.46 17.21
N ASP A 89 0.37 -17.22 16.12
CA ASP A 89 1.55 -17.99 15.69
C ASP A 89 2.58 -17.19 14.87
N ARG A 90 2.35 -15.89 14.65
CA ARG A 90 3.19 -15.03 13.79
C ARG A 90 3.42 -13.66 14.41
N THR A 91 4.37 -12.90 13.89
CA THR A 91 4.60 -11.50 14.27
C THR A 91 3.52 -10.58 13.71
N LEU A 92 3.32 -9.42 14.34
CA LEU A 92 2.42 -8.38 13.83
C LEU A 92 2.79 -7.99 12.39
N LEU A 93 4.07 -7.85 12.09
CA LEU A 93 4.58 -7.55 10.75
C LEU A 93 4.14 -8.59 9.71
N GLU A 94 4.26 -9.89 10.02
CA GLU A 94 3.78 -10.96 9.15
C GLU A 94 2.26 -10.87 8.92
N ARG A 95 1.48 -10.58 9.98
CA ARG A 95 0.03 -10.38 9.86
C ARG A 95 -0.36 -9.19 9.00
N VAL A 96 0.40 -8.10 9.07
CA VAL A 96 0.16 -6.92 8.23
C VAL A 96 0.41 -7.25 6.76
N VAL A 97 1.47 -8.00 6.45
CA VAL A 97 1.81 -8.34 5.06
C VAL A 97 0.93 -9.46 4.49
N GLU A 98 0.36 -10.33 5.33
CA GLU A 98 -0.54 -11.43 4.92
C GLU A 98 -1.76 -11.01 4.10
N VAL A 99 -2.15 -9.74 4.17
CA VAL A 99 -3.23 -9.18 3.34
C VAL A 99 -2.85 -9.19 1.85
N VAL A 100 -1.55 -9.23 1.54
CA VAL A 100 -1.01 -9.26 0.18
C VAL A 100 -0.79 -10.72 -0.24
N PRO A 101 -1.37 -11.19 -1.36
CA PRO A 101 -1.04 -12.50 -1.90
C PRO A 101 0.45 -12.60 -2.18
N SER A 102 1.11 -13.64 -1.66
CA SER A 102 2.58 -13.77 -1.70
C SER A 102 3.17 -13.70 -3.12
N GLU A 103 2.43 -14.17 -4.12
CA GLU A 103 2.81 -14.14 -5.53
C GLU A 103 2.75 -12.74 -6.17
N MET A 104 2.15 -11.77 -5.47
CA MET A 104 2.13 -10.36 -5.87
C MET A 104 3.23 -9.56 -5.17
N VAL A 105 3.96 -10.14 -4.21
CA VAL A 105 5.02 -9.44 -3.47
C VAL A 105 6.36 -9.64 -4.15
N SER A 106 6.96 -8.57 -4.66
CA SER A 106 8.35 -8.56 -5.12
C SER A 106 9.30 -8.54 -3.93
N ARG A 107 9.08 -7.58 -3.02
CA ARG A 107 9.89 -7.32 -1.83
C ARG A 107 9.07 -6.62 -0.77
N VAL A 108 9.37 -6.88 0.49
CA VAL A 108 8.87 -6.13 1.63
C VAL A 108 9.97 -5.23 2.18
N ILE A 109 9.72 -3.93 2.21
CA ILE A 109 10.62 -2.92 2.77
C ILE A 109 10.03 -2.46 4.10
N VAL A 110 10.71 -2.75 5.20
CA VAL A 110 10.27 -2.33 6.53
C VAL A 110 10.95 -1.00 6.85
N ALA A 111 10.19 0.09 6.87
CA ALA A 111 10.67 1.41 7.25
C ALA A 111 10.70 1.52 8.79
N ALA A 112 11.90 1.43 9.35
CA ALA A 112 12.15 1.11 10.75
C ALA A 112 13.01 2.19 11.42
N GLY A 113 12.47 2.84 12.46
CA GLY A 113 13.19 3.83 13.28
C GLY A 113 13.48 3.39 14.73
N TYR A 114 12.99 2.22 15.15
CA TYR A 114 13.18 1.70 16.51
C TYR A 114 13.31 0.18 16.52
N GLY A 115 14.17 -0.38 17.38
CA GLY A 115 14.34 -1.83 17.50
C GLY A 115 14.97 -2.48 16.26
N THR A 116 15.81 -1.73 15.56
CA THR A 116 16.42 -2.10 14.26
C THR A 116 17.28 -3.36 14.35
N ASP A 117 18.03 -3.54 15.44
CA ASP A 117 18.84 -4.74 15.67
C ASP A 117 17.97 -6.01 15.79
N GLU A 118 16.85 -5.92 16.51
CA GLU A 118 15.90 -7.04 16.65
C GLU A 118 15.24 -7.37 15.31
N MET A 119 14.83 -6.33 14.55
CA MET A 119 14.29 -6.52 13.20
C MET A 119 15.31 -7.12 12.25
N ARG A 120 16.59 -6.75 12.35
CA ARG A 120 17.65 -7.32 11.52
C ARG A 120 17.89 -8.79 11.85
N ALA A 121 17.90 -9.15 13.14
CA ALA A 121 17.99 -10.53 13.58
C ALA A 121 16.78 -11.36 13.13
N TRP A 122 15.57 -10.81 13.28
CA TRP A 122 14.34 -11.45 12.81
C TRP A 122 14.38 -11.68 11.30
N ALA A 123 14.67 -10.64 10.50
CA ALA A 123 14.73 -10.73 9.04
C ALA A 123 15.78 -11.74 8.54
N ALA A 124 16.89 -11.91 9.26
CA ALA A 124 17.91 -12.91 8.94
C ALA A 124 17.52 -14.35 9.31
N SER A 125 16.60 -14.52 10.26
CA SER A 125 16.18 -15.83 10.78
C SER A 125 14.85 -16.34 10.20
N THR A 126 14.01 -15.43 9.70
CA THR A 126 12.68 -15.77 9.20
C THR A 126 12.74 -16.44 7.83
N MET A 127 11.80 -17.35 7.58
CA MET A 127 11.64 -18.02 6.28
C MET A 127 10.31 -17.58 5.67
N LEU A 128 10.36 -16.48 4.93
CA LEU A 128 9.21 -15.91 4.25
C LEU A 128 9.26 -16.20 2.74
N PRO A 129 8.10 -16.25 2.06
CA PRO A 129 8.06 -16.48 0.62
C PRO A 129 8.53 -15.25 -0.20
N TYR A 130 8.92 -14.17 0.46
CA TYR A 130 9.37 -12.91 -0.13
C TYR A 130 10.62 -12.39 0.60
N GLU A 131 11.40 -11.56 -0.09
CA GLU A 131 12.54 -10.86 0.49
C GLU A 131 12.07 -9.76 1.45
N VAL A 132 12.77 -9.62 2.58
CA VAL A 132 12.57 -8.52 3.52
C VAL A 132 13.82 -7.66 3.59
N VAL A 133 13.66 -6.36 3.33
CA VAL A 133 14.72 -5.35 3.44
C VAL A 133 14.35 -4.35 4.52
N LEU A 134 15.32 -3.98 5.36
CA LEU A 134 15.12 -2.92 6.35
C LEU A 134 15.61 -1.59 5.79
N SER A 135 14.71 -0.60 5.76
CA SER A 135 15.05 0.80 5.54
C SER A 135 15.12 1.48 6.91
N VAL A 136 16.33 1.78 7.38
CA VAL A 136 16.54 2.27 8.75
C VAL A 136 16.52 3.79 8.77
N GLU A 137 15.59 4.35 9.53
CA GLU A 137 15.51 5.78 9.81
C GLU A 137 16.37 6.12 11.04
N GLU A 138 17.36 7.01 10.88
CA GLU A 138 18.18 7.49 12.01
C GLU A 138 17.42 8.51 12.88
N ASP A 139 16.59 9.34 12.24
CA ASP A 139 15.71 10.33 12.86
C ASP A 139 14.25 10.03 12.51
N ALA A 140 13.30 10.52 13.31
CA ALA A 140 11.88 10.36 12.99
C ALA A 140 11.48 11.23 11.78
N LEU A 141 11.53 10.67 10.56
CA LEU A 141 11.27 11.38 9.31
C LEU A 141 9.77 11.59 9.02
N GLY A 142 8.91 10.99 9.84
CA GLY A 142 7.47 10.94 9.60
C GLY A 142 7.10 10.04 8.42
N THR A 143 5.80 9.85 8.18
CA THR A 143 5.32 8.88 7.17
C THR A 143 5.88 9.13 5.77
N GLY A 144 5.82 10.38 5.29
CA GLY A 144 6.32 10.72 3.96
C GLY A 144 7.83 10.55 3.81
N GLY A 145 8.59 10.91 4.84
CA GLY A 145 10.05 10.76 4.84
C GLY A 145 10.50 9.30 4.90
N ALA A 146 9.82 8.47 5.69
CA ALA A 146 10.02 7.03 5.73
C ALA A 146 9.80 6.36 4.36
N ILE A 147 8.73 6.75 3.65
CA ILE A 147 8.45 6.27 2.29
C ILE A 147 9.53 6.75 1.31
N ALA A 148 9.96 8.01 1.41
CA ALA A 148 10.99 8.57 0.55
C ALA A 148 12.34 7.86 0.72
N LEU A 149 12.73 7.55 1.96
CA LEU A 149 13.94 6.78 2.26
C LEU A 149 13.84 5.33 1.75
N ALA A 150 12.68 4.71 1.93
CA ALA A 150 12.41 3.36 1.43
C ALA A 150 12.58 3.23 -0.09
N ARG A 151 12.52 4.35 -0.85
CA ARG A 151 12.73 4.35 -2.31
C ARG A 151 14.05 3.76 -2.75
N GLU A 152 15.10 3.89 -1.96
CA GLU A 152 16.44 3.36 -2.26
C GLU A 152 16.47 1.82 -2.32
N HIS A 153 15.49 1.16 -1.71
CA HIS A 153 15.40 -0.30 -1.62
C HIS A 153 14.37 -0.91 -2.56
N MET A 154 13.71 -0.11 -3.38
CA MET A 154 12.68 -0.56 -4.30
C MET A 154 13.30 -1.20 -5.54
N THR A 155 12.57 -2.14 -6.13
CA THR A 155 12.93 -2.75 -7.42
C THR A 155 12.76 -1.78 -8.58
N GLY A 156 11.90 -0.77 -8.42
CA GLY A 156 11.58 0.21 -9.46
C GLY A 156 10.65 -0.33 -10.55
N SER A 157 10.04 -1.49 -10.34
CA SER A 157 9.09 -2.09 -11.28
C SER A 157 7.71 -2.26 -10.64
N GLY A 158 6.68 -1.69 -11.26
CA GLY A 158 5.29 -1.83 -10.82
C GLY A 158 4.87 -0.81 -9.75
N PRO A 159 3.61 -0.90 -9.28
CA PRO A 159 3.10 -0.04 -8.24
C PRO A 159 3.66 -0.46 -6.88
N VAL A 160 3.41 0.36 -5.87
CA VAL A 160 4.00 0.23 -4.54
C VAL A 160 2.92 0.33 -3.49
N LEU A 161 2.85 -0.69 -2.65
CA LEU A 161 1.87 -0.78 -1.59
C LEU A 161 2.47 -0.29 -0.27
N VAL A 162 1.87 0.73 0.33
CA VAL A 162 2.26 1.24 1.64
C VAL A 162 1.25 0.77 2.69
N LEU A 163 1.77 0.05 3.69
CA LEU A 163 1.04 -0.51 4.82
C LEU A 163 1.45 0.19 6.13
N ASN A 164 0.49 0.45 7.00
CA ASN A 164 0.80 0.78 8.39
C ASN A 164 1.21 -0.50 9.13
N GLY A 165 2.36 -0.50 9.81
CA GLY A 165 2.91 -1.68 10.50
C GLY A 165 2.14 -2.15 11.72
N ASP A 166 0.99 -1.54 12.02
CA ASP A 166 0.09 -1.92 13.10
C ASP A 166 -1.36 -2.12 12.67
N LEU A 167 -1.61 -2.13 11.36
CA LEU A 167 -2.94 -2.30 10.79
C LEU A 167 -3.09 -3.68 10.15
N VAL A 168 -3.75 -4.58 10.86
CA VAL A 168 -4.20 -5.86 10.30
C VAL A 168 -5.56 -5.61 9.63
N SER A 169 -5.70 -6.02 8.38
CA SER A 169 -6.91 -5.74 7.58
C SER A 169 -7.29 -6.93 6.70
N SER A 170 -8.52 -6.89 6.17
CA SER A 170 -9.05 -7.84 5.20
C SER A 170 -9.27 -7.22 3.82
N VAL A 171 -8.48 -6.17 3.49
CA VAL A 171 -8.59 -5.48 2.21
C VAL A 171 -8.21 -6.44 1.08
N ASP A 172 -8.98 -6.46 0.00
CA ASP A 172 -8.61 -7.19 -1.21
C ASP A 172 -7.58 -6.36 -2.00
N VAL A 173 -6.30 -6.65 -1.77
CA VAL A 173 -5.18 -5.95 -2.42
C VAL A 173 -5.18 -6.19 -3.94
N ALA A 174 -5.66 -7.34 -4.41
CA ALA A 174 -5.76 -7.61 -5.84
C ALA A 174 -6.83 -6.73 -6.51
N ALA A 175 -7.98 -6.57 -5.86
CA ALA A 175 -9.02 -5.66 -6.31
C ALA A 175 -8.56 -4.19 -6.26
N LEU A 176 -7.82 -3.79 -5.22
CA LEU A 176 -7.26 -2.45 -5.12
C LEU A 176 -6.25 -2.16 -6.23
N ALA A 177 -5.34 -3.10 -6.51
CA ALA A 177 -4.38 -2.98 -7.59
C ALA A 177 -5.06 -2.88 -8.96
N ALA A 178 -6.09 -3.70 -9.21
CA ALA A 178 -6.88 -3.61 -10.44
C ALA A 178 -7.59 -2.25 -10.57
N HIS A 179 -8.16 -1.73 -9.48
CA HIS A 179 -8.79 -0.41 -9.45
C HIS A 179 -7.79 0.72 -9.75
N HIS A 180 -6.61 0.67 -9.13
CA HIS A 180 -5.54 1.63 -9.35
C HIS A 180 -5.10 1.65 -10.83
N SER A 181 -4.84 0.47 -11.41
CA SER A 181 -4.49 0.36 -12.83
C SER A 181 -5.62 0.85 -13.76
N ALA A 182 -6.88 0.57 -13.43
CA ALA A 182 -8.02 0.99 -14.25
C ALA A 182 -8.28 2.50 -14.22
N THR A 183 -7.97 3.15 -13.09
CA THR A 183 -8.16 4.60 -12.93
C THR A 183 -6.99 5.42 -13.45
N GLY A 184 -5.78 4.84 -13.49
CA GLY A 184 -4.55 5.56 -13.83
C GLY A 184 -4.24 6.68 -12.83
N ALA A 185 -4.71 6.54 -11.59
CA ALA A 185 -4.49 7.52 -10.53
C ALA A 185 -3.04 7.46 -10.04
N LEU A 186 -2.47 8.62 -9.66
CA LEU A 186 -1.13 8.67 -9.05
C LEU A 186 -1.03 7.87 -7.76
N ALA A 187 -2.13 7.87 -6.98
CA ALA A 187 -2.27 7.07 -5.78
C ALA A 187 -3.72 6.65 -5.61
N THR A 188 -3.91 5.47 -5.03
CA THR A 188 -5.21 4.92 -4.64
C THR A 188 -5.17 4.58 -3.16
N LEU A 189 -6.21 4.98 -2.42
CA LEU A 189 -6.31 4.73 -0.99
C LEU A 189 -7.50 3.82 -0.73
N SER A 190 -7.31 2.81 0.12
CA SER A 190 -8.45 2.08 0.70
C SER A 190 -8.92 2.84 1.93
N LEU A 191 -10.24 3.06 1.97
CA LEU A 191 -10.90 3.90 2.95
C LEU A 191 -11.93 3.06 3.70
N TRP A 192 -12.01 3.26 5.01
CA TRP A 192 -12.96 2.57 5.87
C TRP A 192 -13.91 3.57 6.54
N GLU A 193 -15.22 3.32 6.48
CA GLU A 193 -16.21 4.22 7.09
C GLU A 193 -16.26 4.06 8.62
N VAL A 194 -16.23 5.16 9.36
CA VAL A 194 -16.24 5.16 10.84
C VAL A 194 -17.19 6.21 11.40
N GLU A 195 -17.85 5.93 12.52
CA GLU A 195 -18.79 6.88 13.15
C GLU A 195 -18.10 8.14 13.74
N ASP A 196 -16.86 8.02 14.21
CA ASP A 196 -16.09 9.13 14.78
C ASP A 196 -14.72 9.26 14.08
N PRO A 197 -14.57 10.22 13.15
CA PRO A 197 -13.34 10.40 12.40
C PRO A 197 -12.30 11.30 13.11
N SER A 198 -12.57 11.86 14.29
CA SER A 198 -11.73 12.87 14.97
C SER A 198 -10.27 12.44 15.21
N ARG A 199 -10.02 11.13 15.22
CA ARG A 199 -8.70 10.54 15.46
C ARG A 199 -7.92 10.20 14.18
N PHE A 200 -8.52 10.42 13.01
CA PHE A 200 -8.05 9.91 11.73
C PHE A 200 -7.95 11.00 10.66
N GLY A 201 -7.31 10.67 9.55
CA GLY A 201 -7.33 11.48 8.34
C GLY A 201 -8.56 11.18 7.51
N VAL A 202 -9.33 12.22 7.17
CA VAL A 202 -10.59 12.15 6.43
C VAL A 202 -10.40 12.58 4.98
N CYS A 203 -10.99 11.82 4.06
CA CYS A 203 -11.01 12.13 2.64
C CYS A 203 -12.39 12.64 2.20
N GLU A 204 -12.41 13.77 1.51
CA GLU A 204 -13.59 14.22 0.76
C GLU A 204 -13.52 13.61 -0.65
N LEU A 205 -14.54 12.85 -1.04
CA LEU A 205 -14.64 12.22 -2.35
C LEU A 205 -15.60 13.00 -3.25
N ASP A 206 -15.30 13.10 -4.54
CA ASP A 206 -16.28 13.56 -5.53
C ASP A 206 -17.21 12.42 -6.01
N GLY A 207 -18.18 12.75 -6.86
CA GLY A 207 -19.14 11.77 -7.40
C GLY A 207 -18.54 10.66 -8.27
N LYS A 208 -17.24 10.70 -8.55
CA LYS A 208 -16.50 9.63 -9.26
C LYS A 208 -15.59 8.84 -8.31
N GLY A 209 -15.58 9.15 -7.01
CA GLY A 209 -14.72 8.51 -6.02
C GLY A 209 -13.29 9.08 -5.97
N MET A 210 -13.03 10.22 -6.61
CA MET A 210 -11.71 10.86 -6.56
C MET A 210 -11.58 11.71 -5.29
N ILE A 211 -10.43 11.61 -4.62
CA ILE A 211 -10.13 12.42 -3.44
C ILE A 211 -9.93 13.88 -3.85
N ARG A 212 -10.74 14.78 -3.30
CA ARG A 212 -10.68 16.23 -3.50
C ARG A 212 -9.97 16.96 -2.37
N ARG A 213 -10.10 16.44 -1.15
CA ARG A 213 -9.52 17.02 0.05
C ARG A 213 -9.12 15.92 1.02
N PHE A 214 -8.03 16.16 1.72
CA PHE A 214 -7.59 15.35 2.86
C PHE A 214 -7.45 16.26 4.09
N GLN A 215 -7.97 15.83 5.23
CA GLN A 215 -7.94 16.56 6.50
C GLN A 215 -7.48 15.62 7.61
N GLU A 216 -6.30 15.86 8.17
CA GLU A 216 -5.76 15.08 9.30
C GLU A 216 -6.40 15.55 10.61
N LYS A 217 -7.06 14.63 11.34
CA LYS A 217 -7.65 14.84 12.68
C LYS A 217 -8.52 16.10 12.75
N PRO A 218 -9.67 16.11 12.04
CA PRO A 218 -10.61 17.23 12.06
C PRO A 218 -11.21 17.50 13.44
#